data_AF-A0A0N5CT90-F1
#
_entry.id   AF-A0A0N5CT90-F1
#
_cell.length_a   1.000
_cell.length_b   1.000
_cell.length_c   1.000
_cell.angle_alpha   90.00
_cell.angle_beta   90.00
_cell.angle_gamma   90.00
#
_symmetry.space_group_name_H-M   'P 1'
#
loop_
_entity.id
_entity.type
_entity.pdbx_description
1 polymer ?
#
loop_
_entity_poly.entity_id
_entity_poly.type
_entity_poly.pdbx_seq_one_letter_code
_entity_poly.pdbx_strand_id
1 'polypeptide(L)'
;MAVVAELSQILQLLSEKAKHATEEITRLKQFNDNILVNYVDFQERLTIQIDSLIEQLQQRKQKLLQYVEEEKEYKKRVFKEQIARCTTKLSKTTALIQFCIEVLKEPDPATYLQVSGALINRVTTQEFLWHKEMQTTPEADHEFILNLDANNLQYCIQTLDFAQLKESPN
;
A
#
# COMPACT_ATOMS: atom_id res chain seq x y z
N MET A 1 55.29 73.13 11.67
CA MET A 1 55.42 72.32 10.43
C MET A 1 55.19 70.83 10.70
N ALA A 2 55.78 70.21 11.74
CA ALA A 2 55.59 68.78 12.06
C ALA A 2 54.12 68.36 12.36
N VAL A 3 53.38 69.13 13.17
CA VAL A 3 51.98 68.84 13.56
C VAL A 3 51.02 68.83 12.35
N VAL A 4 51.29 69.66 11.34
CA VAL A 4 50.47 69.71 10.11
C VAL A 4 50.68 68.46 9.27
N ALA A 5 51.92 67.98 9.15
CA ALA A 5 52.23 66.77 8.40
C ALA A 5 51.64 65.50 9.06
N GLU A 6 51.69 65.42 10.39
CA GLU A 6 51.10 64.32 11.17
C GLU A 6 49.57 64.28 11.03
N LEU A 7 48.91 65.44 11.14
CA LEU A 7 47.46 65.54 10.94
C LEU A 7 47.05 65.13 9.52
N SER A 8 47.80 65.56 8.48
CA SER A 8 47.55 65.15 7.10
C SER A 8 47.67 63.64 6.90
N GLN A 9 48.68 63.00 7.52
CA GLN A 9 48.85 61.55 7.44
C GLN A 9 47.69 60.80 8.12
N ILE A 10 47.27 61.24 9.31
CA ILE A 10 46.13 60.64 10.03
C ILE A 10 44.83 60.80 9.23
N LEU A 11 44.60 61.97 8.62
CA LEU A 11 43.42 62.21 7.78
C LEU A 11 43.41 61.34 6.53
N GLN A 12 44.58 61.11 5.90
CA GLN A 12 44.69 60.20 4.76
C GLN A 12 44.35 58.75 5.15
N LEU A 13 44.91 58.26 6.27
CA LEU A 13 44.59 56.93 6.79
C LEU A 13 43.11 56.77 7.15
N LEU A 14 42.50 57.81 7.74
CA LEU A 14 41.07 57.80 8.05
C LEU A 14 40.21 57.80 6.79
N SER A 15 40.60 58.54 5.75
CA SER A 15 39.94 58.57 4.45
C SER A 15 39.96 57.19 3.79
N GLU A 16 41.10 56.50 3.79
CA GLU A 16 41.23 55.13 3.27
C GLU A 16 40.33 54.15 4.03
N LYS A 17 40.29 54.24 5.38
CA LYS A 17 39.39 53.43 6.21
C LYS A 17 37.91 53.71 5.91
N ALA A 18 37.52 54.97 5.74
CA ALA A 18 36.15 55.34 5.41
C ALA A 18 35.73 54.83 4.02
N LYS A 19 36.65 54.87 3.05
CA LYS A 19 36.43 54.30 1.72
C LYS A 19 36.21 52.79 1.80
N HIS A 20 37.08 52.07 2.54
CA HIS A 20 36.93 50.63 2.72
C HIS A 20 35.61 50.26 3.41
N ALA A 21 35.23 50.97 4.47
CA ALA A 21 33.94 50.77 5.14
C ALA A 21 32.75 50.99 4.19
N THR A 22 32.85 51.94 3.26
CA THR A 22 31.80 52.19 2.25
C THR A 22 31.64 51.00 1.28
N GLU A 23 32.77 50.39 0.87
CA GLU A 23 32.78 49.19 0.03
C GLU A 23 32.19 47.98 0.77
N GLU A 24 32.55 47.78 2.04
CA GLU A 24 31.99 46.72 2.88
C GLU A 24 30.48 46.90 3.10
N ILE A 25 30.00 48.12 3.38
CA ILE A 25 28.56 48.42 3.51
C ILE A 25 27.83 48.10 2.20
N THR A 26 28.44 48.38 1.05
CA THR A 26 27.85 48.07 -0.24
C THR A 26 27.70 46.55 -0.43
N ARG A 27 28.71 45.77 -0.03
CA ARG A 27 28.62 44.30 -0.04
C ARG A 27 27.56 43.78 0.93
N LEU A 28 27.46 44.35 2.13
CA LEU A 28 26.43 43.97 3.10
C LEU A 28 25.02 44.21 2.56
N LYS A 29 24.79 45.31 1.84
CA LYS A 29 23.51 45.56 1.15
C LYS A 29 23.22 44.50 0.10
N GLN A 30 24.21 44.16 -0.73
CA GLN A 30 24.06 43.08 -1.72
C GLN A 30 23.74 41.73 -1.07
N PHE A 31 24.42 41.37 0.02
CA PHE A 31 24.10 40.14 0.77
C PHE A 31 22.67 40.18 1.33
N ASN A 32 22.27 41.31 1.91
CA ASN A 32 20.92 41.49 2.42
C ASN A 32 19.86 41.32 1.33
N ASP A 33 20.07 41.91 0.15
CA ASP A 33 19.15 41.80 -0.97
C ASP A 33 19.07 40.36 -1.51
N ASN A 34 20.20 39.63 -1.49
CA ASN A 34 20.27 38.24 -1.94
C ASN A 34 19.66 37.23 -0.95
N ILE A 35 19.52 37.58 0.34
CA ILE A 35 18.91 36.68 1.35
C ILE A 35 17.49 36.28 0.94
N LEU A 36 16.69 37.23 0.46
CA LEU A 36 15.31 36.94 0.06
C LEU A 36 15.25 35.95 -1.11
N VAL A 37 16.11 36.13 -2.12
CA VAL A 37 16.20 35.22 -3.27
C VAL A 37 16.62 33.82 -2.80
N ASN A 38 17.68 33.72 -2.02
CA ASN A 38 18.16 32.45 -1.48
C ASN A 38 17.12 31.74 -0.61
N TYR A 39 16.36 32.49 0.18
CA TYR A 39 15.29 31.97 1.03
C TYR A 39 14.17 31.36 0.19
N VAL A 40 13.65 32.10 -0.81
CA VAL A 40 12.58 31.60 -1.69
C VAL A 40 13.03 30.35 -2.45
N ASP A 41 14.22 30.39 -3.04
CA ASP A 41 14.77 29.24 -3.76
C ASP A 41 14.95 28.02 -2.86
N PHE A 42 15.36 28.23 -1.61
CA PHE A 42 15.50 27.16 -0.62
C PHE A 42 14.14 26.57 -0.23
N GLN A 43 13.14 27.42 0.01
CA GLN A 43 11.77 26.98 0.32
C GLN A 43 11.17 26.14 -0.81
N GLU A 44 11.37 26.55 -2.06
CA GLU A 44 10.87 25.81 -3.22
C GLU A 44 11.53 24.42 -3.30
N ARG A 45 12.86 24.36 -3.19
CA ARG A 45 13.59 23.07 -3.18
C ARG A 45 13.18 22.16 -2.03
N LEU A 46 12.92 22.71 -0.85
CA LEU A 46 12.46 21.95 0.30
C LEU A 46 11.06 21.37 0.04
N THR A 47 10.15 22.21 -0.47
CA THR A 47 8.79 21.80 -0.82
C THR A 47 8.80 20.66 -1.83
N ILE A 48 9.55 20.81 -2.92
CA ILE A 48 9.69 19.77 -3.96
C ILE A 48 10.19 18.44 -3.37
N GLN A 49 11.18 18.47 -2.48
CA GLN A 49 11.71 17.26 -1.86
C GLN A 49 10.67 16.55 -0.99
N ILE A 50 9.93 17.30 -0.17
CA ILE A 50 8.88 16.74 0.68
C ILE A 50 7.72 16.21 -0.16
N ASP A 51 7.28 16.95 -1.18
CA ASP A 51 6.20 16.53 -2.07
C ASP A 51 6.55 15.24 -2.81
N SER A 52 7.81 15.08 -3.24
CA SER A 52 8.29 13.83 -3.85
C SER A 52 8.18 12.64 -2.90
N LEU A 53 8.51 12.83 -1.60
CA LEU A 53 8.36 11.78 -0.60
C LEU A 53 6.88 11.41 -0.37
N ILE A 54 6.01 12.42 -0.33
CA ILE A 54 4.55 12.23 -0.22
C ILE A 54 4.03 11.43 -1.43
N GLU A 55 4.44 11.78 -2.63
CA GLU A 55 4.03 11.08 -3.85
C GLU A 55 4.45 9.60 -3.80
N GLN A 56 5.69 9.31 -3.43
CA GLN A 56 6.18 7.93 -3.28
C GLN A 56 5.35 7.14 -2.25
N LEU A 57 4.97 7.76 -1.13
CA LEU A 57 4.10 7.13 -0.14
C LEU A 57 2.68 6.88 -0.68
N GLN A 58 2.12 7.82 -1.46
CA GLN A 58 0.82 7.61 -2.11
C GLN A 58 0.88 6.47 -3.14
N GLN A 59 1.94 6.38 -3.93
CA GLN A 59 2.15 5.27 -4.86
C GLN A 59 2.27 3.93 -4.11
N ARG A 60 2.98 3.90 -2.98
CA ARG A 60 3.08 2.70 -2.15
C ARG A 60 1.73 2.28 -1.57
N LYS A 61 0.92 3.24 -1.09
CA LYS A 61 -0.45 3.01 -0.64
C LYS A 61 -1.30 2.36 -1.74
N GLN A 62 -1.24 2.87 -2.97
CA GLN A 62 -2.01 2.28 -4.08
C GLN A 62 -1.61 0.83 -4.37
N LYS A 63 -0.31 0.52 -4.36
CA LYS A 63 0.17 -0.86 -4.53
C LYS A 63 -0.31 -1.80 -3.42
N LEU A 64 -0.35 -1.33 -2.16
CA LEU A 64 -0.88 -2.11 -1.04
C LEU A 64 -2.39 -2.37 -1.19
N LEU A 65 -3.16 -1.37 -1.61
CA LEU A 65 -4.59 -1.54 -1.88
C LEU A 65 -4.85 -2.50 -3.04
N GLN A 66 -4.04 -2.43 -4.11
CA GLN A 66 -4.12 -3.36 -5.22
C GLN A 66 -3.91 -4.81 -4.74
N TYR A 67 -2.92 -5.05 -3.88
CA TYR A 67 -2.70 -6.37 -3.31
C TYR A 67 -3.91 -6.89 -2.52
N VAL A 68 -4.54 -6.04 -1.70
CA VAL A 68 -5.77 -6.40 -0.95
C VAL A 68 -6.92 -6.76 -1.91
N GLU A 69 -7.07 -6.01 -3.00
CA GLU A 69 -8.07 -6.27 -4.03
C GLU A 69 -7.83 -7.60 -4.74
N GLU A 70 -6.59 -7.91 -5.09
CA GLU A 70 -6.20 -9.17 -5.71
C GLU A 70 -6.45 -10.37 -4.78
N GLU A 71 -6.13 -10.24 -3.49
CA GLU A 71 -6.41 -11.27 -2.49
C GLU A 71 -7.92 -11.49 -2.32
N LYS A 72 -8.71 -10.42 -2.31
CA LYS A 72 -10.18 -10.48 -2.27
C LYS A 72 -10.74 -11.25 -3.46
N GLU A 73 -10.31 -10.91 -4.67
CA GLU A 73 -10.81 -11.57 -5.88
C GLU A 73 -10.35 -13.03 -5.96
N TYR A 74 -9.13 -13.33 -5.51
CA TYR A 74 -8.66 -14.71 -5.34
C TYR A 74 -9.58 -15.52 -4.41
N LYS A 75 -9.81 -15.04 -3.18
CA LYS A 75 -10.66 -15.72 -2.18
C LYS A 75 -12.09 -15.91 -2.71
N LYS A 76 -12.68 -14.86 -3.30
CA LYS A 76 -14.04 -14.94 -3.90
C LYS A 76 -14.11 -15.94 -5.02
N ARG A 77 -13.09 -16.04 -5.87
CA ARG A 77 -13.04 -17.02 -6.96
C ARG A 77 -13.00 -18.44 -6.41
N VAL A 78 -12.16 -18.72 -5.42
CA VAL A 78 -12.11 -20.04 -4.75
C VAL A 78 -13.47 -20.43 -4.20
N PHE A 79 -14.13 -19.53 -3.45
CA PHE A 79 -15.46 -19.82 -2.92
C PHE A 79 -16.52 -19.99 -4.01
N LYS A 80 -16.52 -19.18 -5.07
CA LYS A 80 -17.46 -19.33 -6.19
C LYS A 80 -17.31 -20.69 -6.88
N GLU A 81 -16.08 -21.11 -7.12
CA GLU A 81 -15.78 -22.43 -7.72
C GLU A 81 -16.25 -23.56 -6.80
N GLN A 82 -15.96 -23.47 -5.49
CA GLN A 82 -16.40 -24.45 -4.51
C GLN A 82 -17.93 -24.54 -4.42
N ILE A 83 -18.62 -23.39 -4.31
CA ILE A 83 -20.09 -23.33 -4.29
C ILE A 83 -20.68 -23.95 -5.56
N ALA A 84 -20.13 -23.65 -6.74
CA ALA A 84 -20.61 -24.21 -8.00
C ALA A 84 -20.46 -25.75 -8.05
N ARG A 85 -19.32 -26.28 -7.58
CA ARG A 85 -19.10 -27.73 -7.47
C ARG A 85 -20.10 -28.38 -6.51
N CYS A 86 -20.22 -27.86 -5.29
CA CYS A 86 -21.15 -28.39 -4.28
C CYS A 86 -22.61 -28.33 -4.76
N THR A 87 -23.01 -27.21 -5.36
CA THR A 87 -24.38 -27.02 -5.87
C THR A 87 -24.69 -28.02 -6.99
N THR A 88 -23.76 -28.23 -7.91
CA THR A 88 -23.91 -29.20 -8.99
C THR A 88 -24.04 -30.62 -8.45
N LYS A 89 -23.20 -30.98 -7.46
CA LYS A 89 -23.25 -32.33 -6.85
C LYS A 89 -24.53 -32.55 -6.06
N LEU A 90 -24.96 -31.55 -5.30
CA LEU A 90 -26.22 -31.57 -4.56
C LEU A 90 -27.41 -31.73 -5.52
N SER A 91 -27.49 -30.93 -6.57
CA SER A 91 -28.56 -31.01 -7.58
C SER A 91 -28.66 -32.39 -8.22
N LYS A 92 -27.52 -32.98 -8.65
CA LYS A 92 -27.48 -34.35 -9.19
C LYS A 92 -27.95 -35.38 -8.18
N THR A 93 -27.58 -35.20 -6.91
CA THR A 93 -27.96 -36.11 -5.82
C THR A 93 -29.45 -36.03 -5.54
N THR A 94 -30.00 -34.82 -5.44
CA THR A 94 -31.44 -34.58 -5.26
C THR A 94 -32.25 -35.14 -6.43
N ALA A 95 -31.80 -34.96 -7.67
CA ALA A 95 -32.46 -35.53 -8.84
C ALA A 95 -32.46 -37.07 -8.82
N LEU A 96 -31.35 -37.70 -8.40
CA LEU A 96 -31.29 -39.14 -8.22
C LEU A 96 -32.25 -39.62 -7.14
N ILE A 97 -32.31 -38.92 -6.00
CA ILE A 97 -33.24 -39.24 -4.90
C ILE A 97 -34.69 -39.17 -5.41
N GLN A 98 -35.07 -38.09 -6.09
CA GLN A 98 -36.43 -37.94 -6.62
C GLN A 98 -36.76 -39.05 -7.61
N PHE A 99 -35.83 -39.39 -8.51
CA PHE A 99 -36.01 -40.49 -9.45
C PHE A 99 -36.19 -41.83 -8.73
N CYS A 100 -35.41 -42.12 -7.68
CA CYS A 100 -35.59 -43.31 -6.86
C CYS A 100 -36.98 -43.34 -6.19
N ILE A 101 -37.45 -42.20 -5.66
CA ILE A 101 -38.78 -42.08 -5.05
C ILE A 101 -39.89 -42.39 -6.06
N GLU A 102 -39.77 -41.93 -7.31
CA GLU A 102 -40.76 -42.27 -8.35
C GLU A 102 -40.72 -43.75 -8.73
N VAL A 103 -39.53 -44.34 -8.87
CA VAL A 103 -39.41 -45.77 -9.18
C VAL A 103 -39.96 -46.66 -8.06
N LEU A 104 -39.85 -46.23 -6.79
CA LEU A 104 -40.45 -46.95 -5.66
C LEU A 104 -42.00 -46.98 -5.69
N LYS A 105 -42.63 -46.14 -6.53
CA LYS A 105 -44.09 -46.14 -6.73
C LYS A 105 -44.54 -47.01 -7.90
N GLU A 106 -43.63 -47.71 -8.59
CA GLU A 106 -43.96 -48.57 -9.73
C GLU A 106 -44.91 -49.71 -9.30
N PRO A 107 -46.13 -49.79 -9.87
CA PRO A 107 -47.11 -50.81 -9.47
C PRO A 107 -46.79 -52.21 -10.01
N ASP A 108 -46.08 -52.35 -11.14
CA ASP A 108 -45.74 -53.66 -11.71
C ASP A 108 -44.43 -54.22 -11.12
N PRO A 109 -44.46 -55.36 -10.40
CA PRO A 109 -43.27 -55.93 -9.77
C PRO A 109 -42.18 -56.32 -10.78
N ALA A 110 -42.56 -56.76 -11.98
CA ALA A 110 -41.58 -57.16 -13.00
C ALA A 110 -40.81 -55.93 -13.52
N THR A 111 -41.51 -54.84 -13.85
CA THR A 111 -40.92 -53.57 -14.28
C THR A 111 -40.04 -52.96 -13.19
N TYR A 112 -40.49 -52.98 -11.93
CA TYR A 112 -39.69 -52.52 -10.78
C TYR A 112 -38.38 -53.32 -10.64
N LEU A 113 -38.45 -54.65 -10.72
CA LEU A 113 -37.27 -55.52 -10.61
C LEU A 113 -36.27 -55.30 -11.77
N GLN A 114 -36.77 -55.01 -12.98
CA GLN A 114 -35.91 -54.72 -14.13
C GLN A 114 -35.05 -53.46 -13.93
N VAL A 115 -35.54 -52.44 -13.23
CA VAL A 115 -34.82 -51.16 -13.05
C VAL A 115 -34.09 -51.05 -11.70
N SER A 116 -34.60 -51.68 -10.64
CA SER A 116 -34.12 -51.50 -9.26
C SER A 116 -32.68 -51.94 -9.03
N GLY A 117 -32.22 -53.02 -9.67
CA GLY A 117 -30.84 -53.51 -9.48
C GLY A 117 -29.77 -52.50 -9.92
N ALA A 118 -29.95 -51.87 -11.09
CA ALA A 118 -29.05 -50.84 -11.60
C ALA A 118 -29.10 -49.57 -10.73
N LEU A 119 -30.29 -49.22 -10.25
CA LEU A 119 -30.53 -48.08 -9.36
C LEU A 119 -29.84 -48.24 -8.01
N ILE A 120 -29.95 -49.41 -7.38
CA ILE A 120 -29.27 -49.71 -6.11
C ILE A 120 -27.76 -49.50 -6.27
N ASN A 121 -27.15 -50.07 -7.30
CA ASN A 121 -25.72 -49.91 -7.54
C ASN A 121 -25.32 -48.43 -7.70
N ARG A 122 -26.11 -47.66 -8.46
CA ARG A 122 -25.86 -46.22 -8.67
C ARG A 122 -25.98 -45.41 -7.38
N VAL A 123 -27.01 -45.66 -6.57
CA VAL A 123 -27.23 -44.98 -5.29
C VAL A 123 -26.14 -45.35 -4.28
N THR A 124 -25.81 -46.63 -4.14
CA THR A 124 -24.73 -47.10 -3.26
C THR A 124 -23.39 -46.50 -3.66
N THR A 125 -23.07 -46.44 -4.96
CA THR A 125 -21.85 -45.79 -5.43
C THR A 125 -21.81 -44.30 -5.06
N GLN A 126 -22.94 -43.59 -5.23
CA GLN A 126 -23.02 -42.17 -4.92
C GLN A 126 -22.95 -41.88 -3.42
N GLU A 127 -23.54 -42.73 -2.59
CA GLU A 127 -23.45 -42.66 -1.13
C GLU A 127 -22.01 -42.90 -0.67
N PHE A 128 -21.35 -43.95 -1.19
CA PHE A 128 -19.95 -44.26 -0.87
C PHE A 128 -19.00 -43.10 -1.22
N LEU A 129 -19.22 -42.42 -2.35
CA LEU A 129 -18.39 -41.31 -2.79
C LEU A 129 -18.78 -39.95 -2.19
N TRP A 130 -19.88 -39.86 -1.43
CA TRP A 130 -20.46 -38.59 -0.97
C TRP A 130 -19.44 -37.69 -0.27
N HIS A 131 -18.76 -38.20 0.76
CA HIS A 131 -17.80 -37.42 1.54
C HIS A 131 -16.60 -36.95 0.70
N LYS A 132 -16.21 -37.75 -0.30
CA LYS A 132 -15.10 -37.42 -1.20
C LYS A 132 -15.48 -36.31 -2.18
N GLU A 133 -16.71 -36.34 -2.69
CA GLU A 133 -17.18 -35.45 -3.75
C GLU A 133 -17.89 -34.19 -3.24
N MET A 134 -18.53 -34.25 -2.07
CA MET A 134 -19.25 -33.15 -1.43
C MET A 134 -18.35 -32.48 -0.39
N GLN A 135 -17.38 -31.69 -0.87
CA GLN A 135 -16.41 -30.98 -0.04
C GLN A 135 -16.92 -29.59 0.33
N THR A 136 -17.61 -29.47 1.46
CA THR A 136 -18.18 -28.20 1.96
C THR A 136 -17.27 -27.44 2.91
N THR A 137 -16.17 -28.04 3.36
CA THR A 137 -15.17 -27.37 4.19
C THR A 137 -14.50 -26.24 3.40
N PRO A 138 -14.48 -24.99 3.91
CA PRO A 138 -13.88 -23.85 3.21
C PRO A 138 -12.47 -24.14 2.66
N GLU A 139 -12.26 -23.93 1.36
CA GLU A 139 -10.96 -24.11 0.72
C GLU A 139 -10.02 -22.90 0.89
N ALA A 140 -10.58 -21.76 1.29
CA ALA A 140 -9.84 -20.55 1.64
C ALA A 140 -10.41 -19.95 2.93
N ASP A 141 -9.60 -19.17 3.63
CA ASP A 141 -10.07 -18.34 4.74
C ASP A 141 -10.81 -17.10 4.22
N HIS A 142 -11.89 -16.70 4.90
CA HIS A 142 -12.62 -15.48 4.61
C HIS A 142 -11.96 -14.23 5.21
N GLU A 143 -11.11 -14.37 6.24
CA GLU A 143 -10.44 -13.23 6.88
C GLU A 143 -9.25 -12.75 6.07
N PHE A 144 -8.94 -11.45 6.21
CA PHE A 144 -7.72 -10.84 5.69
C PHE A 144 -6.75 -10.68 6.85
N ILE A 145 -5.70 -11.50 6.88
CA ILE A 145 -4.68 -11.46 7.92
C ILE A 145 -3.48 -10.67 7.39
N LEU A 146 -3.66 -9.34 7.29
CA LEU A 146 -2.64 -8.42 6.80
C LEU A 146 -2.35 -7.36 7.86
N ASN A 147 -1.08 -7.28 8.28
CA ASN A 147 -0.61 -6.27 9.22
C ASN A 147 0.37 -5.34 8.51
N LEU A 148 0.08 -4.04 8.49
CA LEU A 148 1.00 -3.03 8.00
C LEU A 148 1.98 -2.64 9.12
N ASP A 149 3.25 -2.96 8.95
CA ASP A 149 4.31 -2.42 9.83
C ASP A 149 4.77 -1.06 9.32
N ALA A 150 4.43 -0.01 10.06
CA ALA A 150 4.79 1.37 9.74
C ALA A 150 5.82 1.96 10.72
N ASN A 151 6.33 1.18 11.69
CA ASN A 151 7.12 1.71 12.81
C ASN A 151 8.41 2.40 12.35
N ASN A 152 9.15 1.76 11.43
CA ASN A 152 10.38 2.33 10.88
C ASN A 152 10.11 3.64 10.12
N LEU A 153 9.07 3.66 9.27
CA LEU A 153 8.70 4.85 8.51
C LEU A 153 8.29 5.99 9.45
N GLN A 154 7.52 5.70 10.49
CA GLN A 154 7.11 6.69 11.48
C GLN A 154 8.32 7.29 12.20
N TYR A 155 9.29 6.45 12.60
CA TYR A 155 10.54 6.91 13.19
C TYR A 155 11.33 7.80 12.21
N CYS A 156 11.46 7.39 10.94
CA CYS A 156 12.11 8.19 9.91
C CYS A 156 11.43 9.55 9.69
N ILE A 157 10.10 9.62 9.72
CA ILE A 157 9.35 10.88 9.63
C ILE A 157 9.60 11.76 10.87
N GLN A 158 9.55 11.18 12.07
CA GLN A 158 9.77 11.91 13.33
C GLN A 158 11.18 12.48 13.45
N THR A 159 12.17 11.84 12.83
CA THR A 159 13.58 12.24 12.88
C THR A 159 14.07 12.90 11.59
N LEU A 160 13.15 13.22 10.68
CA LEU A 160 13.44 13.94 9.44
C LEU A 160 13.74 15.40 9.77
N ASP A 161 14.98 15.81 9.52
CA ASP A 161 15.47 17.15 9.85
C ASP A 161 16.65 17.52 8.94
N PHE A 162 17.02 18.80 8.90
CA PHE A 162 18.17 19.30 8.14
C PHE A 162 19.47 18.68 8.66
N ALA A 163 20.33 18.22 7.74
CA ALA A 163 21.61 17.61 8.11
C ALA A 163 22.49 18.56 8.94
N GLN A 164 22.44 19.87 8.64
CA GLN A 164 23.19 20.91 9.32
C GLN A 164 22.81 21.05 10.81
N LEU A 165 21.57 20.72 11.18
CA LEU A 165 21.12 20.74 12.58
C LEU A 165 21.56 19.50 13.37
N LYS A 166 21.96 18.43 12.68
CA LYS A 166 22.44 17.19 13.29
C LYS A 166 23.95 17.23 13.61
N GLU A 167 24.70 18.07 12.91
CA GLU A 167 26.16 18.20 13.06
C GLU A 167 26.61 19.32 14.01
N SER A 168 25.66 20.12 14.52
CA SER A 168 25.94 21.18 15.49
C SER A 168 25.59 20.71 16.90
N PRO A 169 26.48 20.01 17.63
CA PRO A 169 26.36 20.02 19.08
C PRO A 169 26.64 21.46 19.51
N ASN A 170 25.75 22.06 20.30
CA ASN A 170 26.07 23.29 21.02
C ASN A 170 27.40 23.14 21.77
#